data_AF-A0AAD4XVY8-F1
#
_entry.id   AF-A0AAD4XVY8-F1
#
_cell.length_a   1.000
_cell.length_b   1.000
_cell.length_c   1.000
_cell.angle_alpha   90.00
_cell.angle_beta   90.00
_cell.angle_gamma   90.00
#
_symmetry.space_group_name_H-M   'P 1'
#
loop_
_entity.id
_entity.type
_entity.pdbx_description
1 polymer ?
#
loop_
_entity_poly.entity_id
_entity_poly.type
_entity_poly.pdbx_seq_one_letter_code
_entity_poly.pdbx_strand_id
1 'polypeptide(L)'
;MVQYNFKKIRVVPNGKEFVNITLSCTQRQTPTIIHKGYAINRIRQFYMRKVKYTQTNFHEKLSSIVDDFPRLDDIHPFYGDLLHVLYNKDHYKLALGQINSARRLISKIAKDYLKLLKYGDSLYRCKSLKVAALGQMCTVVKRIGPSLAYLEQIRQHMARLPSIDPNTRTILICGYPNVGKSSFINKIPTANVDVQPYAFTTKSLFVGHTNYKCLRYQVIDTPGVLDRPFEDRNIIEMCSITAPAHLRASVLFFLDISGSCGYSISQQAALFHSIKSLFVNKPSLDGLSEEDMKLVREMKDEAAKSMVGEGGEPSDNANVLLTMSTLTEDGVISVKNAACEKLLNQRVELKMNSKKITDCLNRFHVGIPKPRDQKERPHCIPQSVLEFKAKEAAEIEEKKLERDLENENGGAGVYTSNLKKHYILEHDEWKEDIMPEILDGHNVHDFMDDGKELTPEEQETEAEIRNNPIVPASGLNPSLAIKRAASTGVDDNGDAMDIDNHADKKLCSRGLSRPRSRSSSKPPGEVIPGEGFKNRARKVKALKLARNSSKKSNKQSRVGEADGVIANLKPKHLFSGKRSNGKANRR
;
A
#
# COMPACT_ATOMS: atom_id res chain seq x y z
N MET A 1 -15.84 -0.18 -10.66
CA MET A 1 -14.84 -1.09 -10.07
C MET A 1 -15.51 -2.44 -9.90
N VAL A 2 -14.92 -3.53 -10.40
CA VAL A 2 -15.49 -4.87 -10.19
C VAL A 2 -15.45 -5.16 -8.68
N GLN A 3 -16.63 -5.26 -8.07
CA GLN A 3 -16.77 -5.40 -6.61
C GLN A 3 -16.29 -6.78 -6.11
N TYR A 4 -16.36 -7.81 -6.97
CA TYR A 4 -16.03 -9.19 -6.61
C TYR A 4 -14.93 -9.74 -7.51
N ASN A 5 -13.74 -9.98 -6.95
CA ASN A 5 -12.61 -10.60 -7.66
C ASN A 5 -12.20 -11.90 -6.97
N PHE A 6 -12.71 -13.01 -7.50
CA PHE A 6 -12.45 -14.35 -6.96
C PHE A 6 -11.05 -14.89 -7.25
N LYS A 7 -10.24 -14.20 -8.07
CA LYS A 7 -8.84 -14.60 -8.33
C LYS A 7 -7.89 -14.29 -7.18
N LYS A 8 -8.32 -13.48 -6.20
CA LYS A 8 -7.51 -13.11 -5.03
C LYS A 8 -7.45 -14.19 -3.95
N ILE A 9 -8.30 -15.21 -4.02
CA ILE A 9 -8.37 -16.28 -3.02
C ILE A 9 -7.09 -17.12 -3.07
N ARG A 10 -6.41 -17.23 -1.93
CA ARG A 10 -5.16 -18.00 -1.81
C ARG A 10 -5.40 -19.49 -1.99
N VAL A 11 -4.36 -20.19 -2.45
CA VAL A 11 -4.39 -21.65 -2.60
C VAL A 11 -4.64 -22.32 -1.26
N VAL A 12 -5.58 -23.27 -1.24
CA VAL A 12 -5.93 -24.06 -0.06
C VAL A 12 -5.15 -25.38 -0.14
N PRO A 13 -4.10 -25.60 0.67
CA PRO A 13 -3.32 -26.82 0.57
C PRO A 13 -4.07 -27.99 1.21
N ASN A 14 -3.75 -29.20 0.76
CA ASN A 14 -4.35 -30.42 1.28
C ASN A 14 -3.98 -30.62 2.77
N GLY A 15 -4.79 -31.34 3.56
CA GLY A 15 -4.59 -31.52 5.00
C GLY A 15 -3.19 -32.05 5.38
N LYS A 16 -2.61 -32.96 4.57
CA LYS A 16 -1.23 -33.45 4.78
C LYS A 16 -0.19 -32.35 4.56
N GLU A 17 -0.32 -31.62 3.45
CA GLU A 17 0.58 -30.53 3.07
C GLU A 17 0.49 -29.38 4.07
N PHE A 18 -0.72 -29.02 4.50
CA PHE A 18 -0.98 -28.00 5.52
C PHE A 18 -0.26 -28.29 6.84
N VAL A 19 -0.29 -29.56 7.29
CA VAL A 19 0.47 -30.02 8.45
C VAL A 19 1.97 -29.90 8.23
N ASN A 20 2.49 -30.39 7.09
CA ASN A 20 3.92 -30.36 6.79
C ASN A 20 4.47 -28.93 6.73
N ILE A 21 3.77 -28.01 6.08
CA ILE A 21 4.17 -26.60 6.02
C ILE A 21 4.23 -26.02 7.43
N THR A 22 3.21 -26.25 8.25
CA THR A 22 3.13 -25.63 9.59
C THR A 22 4.19 -26.18 10.55
N LEU A 23 4.43 -27.50 10.52
CA LEU A 23 5.49 -28.12 11.34
C LEU A 23 6.89 -27.71 10.87
N SER A 24 7.11 -27.61 9.56
CA SER A 24 8.35 -27.11 8.98
C SER A 24 8.63 -25.65 9.39
N CYS A 25 7.64 -24.76 9.30
CA CYS A 25 7.76 -23.39 9.81
C CYS A 25 8.10 -23.36 11.31
N THR A 26 7.44 -24.20 12.12
CA THR A 26 7.73 -24.30 13.56
C THR A 26 9.18 -24.71 13.81
N GLN A 27 9.70 -25.68 13.06
CA GLN A 27 11.07 -26.14 13.23
C GLN A 27 12.12 -25.10 12.79
N ARG A 28 11.87 -24.39 11.69
CA ARG A 28 12.81 -23.41 11.13
C ARG A 28 12.81 -22.07 11.87
N GLN A 29 11.65 -21.60 12.35
CA GLN A 29 11.53 -20.25 12.94
C GLN A 29 11.63 -20.22 14.48
N THR A 30 11.66 -21.38 15.15
CA THR A 30 11.82 -21.44 16.62
C THR A 30 13.12 -22.14 17.00
N PRO A 31 13.79 -21.73 18.10
CA PRO A 31 15.03 -22.37 18.54
C PRO A 31 14.82 -23.88 18.74
N THR A 32 15.82 -24.70 18.38
CA THR A 32 15.71 -26.17 18.33
C THR A 32 16.49 -26.88 19.42
N ILE A 33 17.61 -26.30 19.87
CA ILE A 33 18.54 -26.93 20.83
C ILE A 33 18.14 -26.58 22.27
N ILE A 34 18.08 -27.59 23.13
CA ILE A 34 17.90 -27.45 24.57
C ILE A 34 18.60 -28.58 25.33
N HIS A 35 19.25 -28.24 26.46
CA HIS A 35 19.97 -29.19 27.30
C HIS A 35 19.24 -29.45 28.62
N LYS A 36 19.48 -30.64 29.20
CA LYS A 36 18.84 -31.09 30.46
C LYS A 36 19.27 -30.26 31.68
N GLY A 37 20.47 -29.68 31.67
CA GLY A 37 21.00 -28.87 32.78
C GLY A 37 20.49 -27.43 32.85
N TYR A 38 19.61 -27.01 31.94
CA TYR A 38 19.05 -25.65 31.97
C TYR A 38 18.00 -25.49 33.07
N ALA A 39 17.86 -24.27 33.59
CA ALA A 39 16.81 -23.93 34.54
C ALA A 39 15.41 -24.30 34.00
N ILE A 40 14.56 -24.86 34.86
CA ILE A 40 13.24 -25.38 34.46
C ILE A 40 12.37 -24.31 33.78
N ASN A 41 12.48 -23.05 34.19
CA ASN A 41 11.77 -21.93 33.57
C ASN A 41 12.13 -21.77 32.09
N ARG A 42 13.41 -21.92 31.73
CA ARG A 42 13.88 -21.88 30.33
C ARG A 42 13.35 -23.06 29.52
N ILE A 43 13.29 -24.26 30.12
CA ILE A 43 12.73 -25.47 29.50
C ILE A 43 11.24 -25.32 29.23
N ARG A 44 10.47 -24.83 30.22
CA ARG A 44 9.04 -24.55 30.07
C ARG A 44 8.79 -23.53 28.97
N GLN A 45 9.47 -22.38 29.02
CA GLN A 45 9.33 -21.32 28.02
C GLN A 45 9.67 -21.80 26.60
N PHE A 46 10.71 -22.63 26.45
CA PHE A 46 11.10 -23.20 25.17
C PHE A 46 9.97 -24.02 24.53
N TYR A 47 9.36 -24.94 25.28
CA TYR A 47 8.26 -25.77 24.76
C TYR A 47 6.93 -25.02 24.65
N MET A 48 6.65 -24.08 25.56
CA MET A 48 5.50 -23.19 25.46
C MET A 48 5.55 -22.34 24.19
N ARG A 49 6.73 -21.80 23.84
CA ARG A 49 6.92 -21.05 22.60
C ARG A 49 6.60 -21.91 21.38
N LYS A 50 7.05 -23.18 21.33
CA LYS A 50 6.74 -24.08 20.22
C LYS A 50 5.24 -24.35 20.07
N VAL A 51 4.55 -24.70 21.16
CA VAL A 51 3.09 -24.95 21.13
C VAL A 51 2.31 -23.70 20.73
N LYS A 52 2.67 -22.54 21.28
CA LYS A 52 2.00 -21.27 20.98
C LYS A 52 2.25 -20.81 19.55
N TYR A 53 3.48 -20.94 19.06
CA TYR A 53 3.86 -20.57 17.70
C TYR A 53 3.12 -21.46 16.67
N THR A 54 3.07 -22.77 16.88
CA THR A 54 2.29 -23.67 16.00
C THR A 54 0.79 -23.35 16.01
N GLN A 55 0.20 -23.07 17.18
CA GLN A 55 -1.20 -22.63 17.26
C GLN A 55 -1.46 -21.35 16.48
N THR A 56 -0.54 -20.38 16.57
CA THR A 56 -0.67 -19.08 15.89
C THR A 56 -0.65 -19.27 14.38
N ASN A 57 0.32 -20.03 13.85
CA ASN A 57 0.39 -20.34 12.42
C ASN A 57 -0.85 -21.09 11.90
N PHE A 58 -1.36 -22.07 12.66
CA PHE A 58 -2.61 -22.74 12.29
C PHE A 58 -3.79 -21.79 12.31
N HIS A 59 -3.87 -20.91 13.31
CA HIS A 59 -4.95 -19.94 13.42
C HIS A 59 -4.95 -18.93 12.26
N GLU A 60 -3.78 -18.36 11.94
CA GLU A 60 -3.62 -17.40 10.84
C GLU A 60 -4.02 -18.03 9.51
N LYS A 61 -3.51 -19.21 9.18
CA LYS A 61 -3.81 -19.89 7.91
C LYS A 61 -5.28 -20.32 7.79
N LEU A 62 -5.88 -20.83 8.86
CA LEU A 62 -7.31 -21.19 8.83
C LEU A 62 -8.20 -19.94 8.77
N SER A 63 -7.77 -18.84 9.38
CA SER A 63 -8.51 -17.56 9.30
C SER A 63 -8.42 -16.98 7.90
N SER A 64 -7.23 -16.96 7.29
CA SER A 64 -7.09 -16.47 5.91
C SER A 64 -7.98 -17.25 4.93
N ILE A 65 -8.12 -18.57 5.11
CA ILE A 65 -9.04 -19.36 4.28
C ILE A 65 -10.49 -18.89 4.50
N VAL A 66 -10.95 -18.74 5.73
CA VAL A 66 -12.33 -18.34 6.05
C VAL A 66 -12.64 -16.92 5.56
N ASP A 67 -11.66 -16.02 5.63
CA ASP A 67 -11.83 -14.60 5.28
C ASP A 67 -11.70 -14.36 3.76
N ASP A 68 -10.86 -15.13 3.05
CA ASP A 68 -10.69 -15.01 1.60
C ASP A 68 -11.94 -15.51 0.84
N PHE A 69 -12.63 -16.52 1.38
CA PHE A 69 -13.85 -17.06 0.76
C PHE A 69 -15.05 -16.14 1.00
N PRO A 70 -15.84 -15.85 -0.06
CA PRO A 70 -16.89 -14.85 0.05
C PRO A 70 -18.14 -15.44 0.73
N ARG A 71 -18.76 -14.66 1.61
CA ARG A 71 -19.97 -15.08 2.34
C ARG A 71 -21.19 -14.99 1.44
N LEU A 72 -21.77 -16.14 1.08
CA LEU A 72 -22.88 -16.21 0.11
C LEU A 72 -24.09 -15.33 0.45
N ASP A 73 -24.34 -15.06 1.73
CA ASP A 73 -25.49 -14.23 2.15
C ASP A 73 -25.20 -12.71 2.08
N ASP A 74 -23.93 -12.30 2.13
CA ASP A 74 -23.52 -10.88 2.13
C ASP A 74 -23.17 -10.37 0.71
N ILE A 75 -23.06 -11.27 -0.26
CA ILE A 75 -22.76 -10.94 -1.67
C ILE A 75 -24.05 -10.50 -2.37
N HIS A 76 -23.91 -9.74 -3.47
CA HIS A 76 -25.01 -9.43 -4.37
C HIS A 76 -25.82 -10.69 -4.77
N PRO A 77 -27.18 -10.62 -4.78
CA PRO A 77 -28.05 -11.76 -5.07
C PRO A 77 -27.69 -12.56 -6.32
N PHE A 78 -27.34 -11.88 -7.42
CA PHE A 78 -26.82 -12.53 -8.65
C PHE A 78 -25.72 -13.57 -8.37
N TYR A 79 -24.68 -13.18 -7.62
CA TYR A 79 -23.57 -14.07 -7.32
C TYR A 79 -23.93 -15.08 -6.22
N GLY A 80 -24.79 -14.70 -5.27
CA GLY A 80 -25.32 -15.63 -4.26
C GLY A 80 -26.04 -16.82 -4.89
N ASP A 81 -26.94 -16.55 -5.84
CA ASP A 81 -27.72 -17.57 -6.53
C ASP A 81 -26.88 -18.34 -7.56
N LEU A 82 -25.98 -17.65 -8.28
CA LEU A 82 -25.03 -18.32 -9.18
C LEU A 82 -24.18 -19.34 -8.43
N LEU A 83 -23.66 -18.97 -7.26
CA LEU A 83 -22.85 -19.86 -6.41
C LEU A 83 -23.69 -20.94 -5.74
N HIS A 84 -24.96 -20.66 -5.43
CA HIS A 84 -25.90 -21.65 -4.95
C HIS A 84 -26.06 -22.78 -5.97
N VAL A 85 -26.33 -22.42 -7.23
CA VAL A 85 -26.52 -23.37 -8.33
C VAL A 85 -25.25 -24.16 -8.62
N LEU A 86 -24.08 -23.49 -8.61
CA LEU A 86 -22.81 -24.14 -8.97
C LEU A 86 -22.24 -25.05 -7.88
N TYR A 87 -22.32 -24.67 -6.60
CA TYR A 87 -21.55 -25.33 -5.53
C TYR A 87 -22.40 -25.98 -4.44
N ASN A 88 -23.72 -25.81 -4.48
CA ASN A 88 -24.63 -26.13 -3.37
C ASN A 88 -24.30 -25.31 -2.11
N LYS A 89 -25.19 -24.39 -1.76
CA LYS A 89 -25.03 -23.45 -0.64
C LYS A 89 -24.76 -24.16 0.70
N ASP A 90 -25.39 -25.30 0.94
CA ASP A 90 -25.30 -25.98 2.22
C ASP A 90 -23.95 -26.66 2.40
N HIS A 91 -23.49 -27.37 1.37
CA HIS A 91 -22.19 -28.04 1.42
C HIS A 91 -21.03 -27.03 1.52
N TYR A 92 -21.15 -25.90 0.80
CA TYR A 92 -20.21 -24.79 0.91
C TYR A 92 -20.12 -24.22 2.34
N LYS A 93 -21.28 -23.92 2.96
CA LYS A 93 -21.35 -23.39 4.33
C LYS A 93 -20.87 -24.39 5.36
N LEU A 94 -21.19 -25.68 5.19
CA LEU A 94 -20.73 -26.75 6.07
C LEU A 94 -19.20 -26.87 6.03
N ALA A 95 -18.58 -26.82 4.85
CA ALA A 95 -17.12 -26.87 4.72
C ALA A 95 -16.42 -25.70 5.44
N LEU A 96 -16.88 -24.46 5.24
CA LEU A 96 -16.36 -23.29 5.95
C LEU A 96 -16.63 -23.36 7.46
N GLY A 97 -17.79 -23.87 7.86
CA GLY A 97 -18.17 -24.08 9.26
C GLY A 97 -17.27 -25.09 9.97
N GLN A 98 -16.87 -26.17 9.28
CA GLN A 98 -15.93 -27.17 9.77
C GLN A 98 -14.54 -26.57 9.99
N ILE A 99 -14.06 -25.72 9.07
CA ILE A 99 -12.77 -25.01 9.21
C ILE A 99 -12.79 -24.06 10.40
N ASN A 100 -13.84 -23.25 10.54
CA ASN A 100 -13.96 -22.33 11.67
C ASN A 100 -14.05 -23.08 13.01
N SER A 101 -14.72 -24.24 13.03
CA SER A 101 -14.77 -25.12 14.20
C SER A 101 -13.40 -25.73 14.52
N ALA A 102 -12.65 -26.18 13.51
CA ALA A 102 -11.26 -26.64 13.69
C ALA A 102 -10.34 -25.54 14.24
N ARG A 103 -10.47 -24.31 13.74
CA ARG A 103 -9.73 -23.13 14.25
C ARG A 103 -9.98 -22.90 15.75
N ARG A 104 -11.24 -23.00 16.19
CA ARG A 104 -11.61 -22.89 17.62
C ARG A 104 -11.06 -24.04 18.45
N LEU A 105 -11.15 -25.28 17.95
CA LEU A 105 -10.63 -26.47 18.63
C LEU A 105 -9.11 -26.41 18.83
N ILE A 106 -8.35 -26.04 17.80
CA ILE A 106 -6.88 -25.88 17.90
C ILE A 106 -6.51 -24.83 18.95
N SER A 107 -7.26 -23.73 18.99
CA SER A 107 -7.05 -22.67 19.99
C SER A 107 -7.35 -23.16 21.42
N LYS A 108 -8.36 -24.02 21.59
CA LYS A 108 -8.68 -24.66 22.88
C LYS A 108 -7.57 -25.63 23.31
N ILE A 109 -7.19 -26.56 22.43
CA ILE A 109 -6.11 -27.53 22.67
C ILE A 109 -4.83 -26.81 23.12
N ALA A 110 -4.41 -25.77 22.39
CA ALA A 110 -3.21 -25.02 22.75
C ALA A 110 -3.30 -24.38 24.14
N LYS A 111 -4.44 -23.76 24.49
CA LYS A 111 -4.65 -23.15 25.80
C LYS A 111 -4.55 -24.18 26.92
N ASP A 112 -5.11 -25.36 26.74
CA ASP A 112 -5.10 -26.44 27.75
C ASP A 112 -3.68 -27.00 27.94
N TYR A 113 -2.96 -27.29 26.85
CA TYR A 113 -1.57 -27.74 26.95
C TYR A 113 -0.62 -26.68 27.50
N LEU A 114 -0.83 -25.39 27.17
CA LEU A 114 -0.02 -24.31 27.75
C LEU A 114 -0.23 -24.20 29.26
N LYS A 115 -1.44 -24.48 29.78
CA LYS A 115 -1.68 -24.56 31.24
C LYS A 115 -0.92 -25.73 31.86
N LEU A 116 -0.96 -26.92 31.23
CA LEU A 116 -0.25 -28.11 31.71
C LEU A 116 1.27 -27.94 31.70
N LEU A 117 1.83 -27.27 30.67
CA LEU A 117 3.27 -27.02 30.57
C LEU A 117 3.82 -26.13 31.70
N LYS A 118 2.99 -25.29 32.35
CA LYS A 118 3.42 -24.47 33.49
C LYS A 118 3.90 -25.33 34.66
N TYR A 119 3.33 -26.53 34.82
CA TYR A 119 3.62 -27.46 35.91
C TYR A 119 4.57 -28.59 35.50
N GLY A 120 5.20 -28.51 34.32
CA GLY A 120 6.19 -29.50 33.91
C GLY A 120 7.42 -29.49 34.81
N ASP A 121 7.79 -30.63 35.37
CA ASP A 121 8.90 -30.82 36.32
C ASP A 121 10.23 -31.14 35.65
N SER A 122 10.18 -31.80 34.49
CA SER A 122 11.32 -32.38 33.80
C SER A 122 11.31 -32.07 32.30
N LEU A 123 12.48 -32.13 31.67
CA LEU A 123 12.61 -32.00 30.22
C LEU A 123 11.81 -33.08 29.48
N TYR A 124 11.78 -34.31 30.01
CA TYR A 124 11.02 -35.42 29.42
C TYR A 124 9.51 -35.13 29.43
N ARG A 125 8.96 -34.72 30.58
CA ARG A 125 7.52 -34.38 30.72
C ARG A 125 7.12 -33.19 29.85
N CYS A 126 7.98 -32.17 29.75
CA CYS A 126 7.71 -31.03 28.86
C CYS A 126 7.77 -31.44 27.38
N LYS A 127 8.70 -32.31 27.00
CA LYS A 127 8.82 -32.85 25.63
C LYS A 127 7.59 -33.69 25.26
N SER A 128 7.12 -34.57 26.14
CA SER A 128 5.95 -35.40 25.88
C SER A 128 4.68 -34.56 25.73
N LEU A 129 4.45 -33.57 26.60
CA LEU A 129 3.33 -32.63 26.48
C LEU A 129 3.37 -31.85 25.17
N LYS A 130 4.55 -31.39 24.73
CA LYS A 130 4.70 -30.73 23.42
C LYS A 130 4.35 -31.66 22.27
N VAL A 131 4.82 -32.92 22.28
CA VAL A 131 4.50 -33.89 21.22
C VAL A 131 3.01 -34.19 21.18
N ALA A 132 2.37 -34.39 22.33
CA ALA A 132 0.94 -34.62 22.43
C ALA A 132 0.12 -33.42 21.92
N ALA A 133 0.49 -32.19 22.31
CA ALA A 133 -0.17 -30.97 21.84
C ALA A 133 -0.12 -30.83 20.31
N LEU A 134 1.07 -30.96 19.72
CA LEU A 134 1.26 -30.86 18.27
C LEU A 134 0.54 -32.00 17.54
N GLY A 135 0.57 -33.22 18.08
CA GLY A 135 -0.13 -34.37 17.54
C GLY A 135 -1.64 -34.14 17.47
N GLN A 136 -2.26 -33.68 18.57
CA GLN A 136 -3.70 -33.39 18.60
C GLN A 136 -4.10 -32.29 17.61
N MET A 137 -3.31 -31.21 17.49
CA MET A 137 -3.55 -30.17 16.49
C MET A 137 -3.50 -30.73 15.07
N CYS A 138 -2.50 -31.56 14.77
CA CYS A 138 -2.36 -32.20 13.46
C CYS A 138 -3.52 -33.16 13.16
N THR A 139 -4.03 -33.89 14.16
CA THR A 139 -5.19 -34.77 14.00
C THR A 139 -6.45 -33.99 13.64
N VAL A 140 -6.67 -32.82 14.26
CA VAL A 140 -7.80 -31.94 13.91
C VAL A 140 -7.71 -31.49 12.44
N VAL A 141 -6.53 -31.10 11.96
CA VAL A 141 -6.32 -30.70 10.56
C VAL A 141 -6.51 -31.87 9.60
N LYS A 142 -5.98 -33.06 9.93
CA LYS A 142 -6.17 -34.26 9.10
C LYS A 142 -7.65 -34.63 8.97
N ARG A 143 -8.45 -34.43 10.02
CA ARG A 143 -9.90 -34.69 10.01
C ARG A 143 -10.67 -33.78 9.05
N ILE A 144 -10.27 -32.51 8.89
CA ILE A 144 -10.89 -31.57 7.93
C ILE A 144 -10.32 -31.67 6.51
N GLY A 145 -9.49 -32.68 6.22
CA GLY A 145 -8.86 -32.88 4.91
C GLY A 145 -9.85 -32.89 3.73
N PRO A 146 -10.99 -33.60 3.80
CA PRO A 146 -11.97 -33.62 2.72
C PRO A 146 -12.54 -32.22 2.40
N SER A 147 -12.85 -31.43 3.42
CA SER A 147 -13.41 -30.08 3.29
C SER A 147 -12.40 -29.12 2.66
N LEU A 148 -11.11 -29.25 3.01
CA LEU A 148 -10.03 -28.48 2.38
C LEU A 148 -9.88 -28.83 0.89
N ALA A 149 -9.96 -30.12 0.54
CA ALA A 149 -9.88 -30.57 -0.85
C ALA A 149 -11.06 -30.04 -1.68
N TYR A 150 -12.27 -30.08 -1.12
CA TYR A 150 -13.47 -29.51 -1.74
C TYR A 150 -13.35 -27.98 -1.96
N LEU A 151 -12.88 -27.24 -0.96
CA LEU A 151 -12.68 -25.79 -1.11
C LEU A 151 -11.61 -25.43 -2.13
N GLU A 152 -10.55 -26.24 -2.27
CA GLU A 152 -9.55 -26.02 -3.31
C GLU A 152 -10.15 -26.23 -4.72
N GLN A 153 -11.01 -27.24 -4.91
CA GLN A 153 -11.73 -27.43 -6.17
C GLN A 153 -12.64 -26.24 -6.49
N ILE A 154 -13.39 -25.75 -5.50
CA ILE A 154 -14.24 -24.56 -5.65
C ILE A 154 -13.38 -23.35 -6.00
N ARG A 155 -12.26 -23.13 -5.32
CA ARG A 155 -11.37 -22.00 -5.58
C ARG A 155 -10.88 -21.99 -7.02
N GLN A 156 -10.42 -23.15 -7.52
CA GLN A 156 -9.95 -23.28 -8.90
C GLN A 156 -11.05 -22.98 -9.91
N HIS A 157 -12.27 -23.46 -9.68
CA HIS A 157 -13.42 -23.18 -10.54
C HIS A 157 -13.85 -21.71 -10.46
N MET A 158 -13.91 -21.14 -9.25
CA MET A 158 -14.30 -19.76 -8.98
C MET A 158 -13.32 -18.75 -9.57
N ALA A 159 -12.02 -19.08 -9.62
CA ALA A 159 -11.00 -18.26 -10.27
C ALA A 159 -11.16 -18.15 -11.80
N ARG A 160 -11.86 -19.11 -12.42
CA ARG A 160 -12.18 -19.10 -13.86
C ARG A 160 -13.47 -18.36 -14.18
N LEU A 161 -14.32 -18.08 -13.18
CA LEU A 161 -15.56 -17.34 -13.41
C LEU A 161 -15.26 -15.93 -13.92
N PRO A 162 -16.04 -15.43 -14.91
CA PRO A 162 -15.87 -14.08 -15.39
C PRO A 162 -16.30 -13.07 -14.33
N SER A 163 -15.64 -11.92 -14.34
CA SER A 163 -16.02 -10.77 -13.52
C SER A 163 -17.16 -10.01 -14.20
N ILE A 164 -18.34 -10.07 -13.60
CA ILE A 164 -19.57 -9.40 -14.04
C ILE A 164 -19.93 -8.35 -12.99
N ASP A 165 -20.28 -7.15 -13.43
CA ASP A 165 -20.81 -6.14 -12.53
C ASP A 165 -22.33 -5.99 -12.76
N PRO A 166 -23.17 -6.44 -11.82
CA PRO A 166 -24.62 -6.49 -12.01
C PRO A 166 -25.27 -5.12 -12.16
N ASN A 167 -24.60 -4.05 -11.71
CA ASN A 167 -25.12 -2.68 -11.77
C ASN A 167 -24.70 -1.94 -13.06
N THR A 168 -23.68 -2.43 -13.75
CA THR A 168 -23.20 -1.81 -15.00
C THR A 168 -24.13 -2.10 -16.18
N ARG A 169 -23.89 -1.42 -17.29
CA ARG A 169 -24.67 -1.54 -18.52
C ARG A 169 -24.37 -2.90 -19.14
N THR A 170 -25.39 -3.75 -19.14
CA THR A 170 -25.25 -5.13 -19.59
C THR A 170 -26.25 -5.42 -20.70
N ILE A 171 -25.80 -6.15 -21.70
CA ILE A 171 -26.60 -6.69 -22.79
C ILE A 171 -26.56 -8.20 -22.60
N LEU A 172 -27.73 -8.82 -22.51
CA LEU A 172 -27.87 -10.24 -22.32
C LEU A 172 -28.33 -10.87 -23.63
N ILE A 173 -27.64 -11.91 -24.08
CA ILE A 173 -27.98 -12.63 -25.30
C ILE A 173 -28.62 -13.95 -24.92
N CYS A 174 -29.88 -14.14 -25.33
CA CYS A 174 -30.70 -15.31 -25.02
C CYS A 174 -31.28 -15.92 -26.30
N GLY A 175 -31.61 -17.21 -26.28
CA GLY A 175 -32.20 -17.94 -27.42
C GLY A 175 -31.80 -19.41 -27.41
N TYR A 176 -32.39 -20.20 -28.31
CA TYR A 176 -32.14 -21.65 -28.43
C TYR A 176 -30.66 -21.97 -28.71
N PRO A 177 -30.15 -23.15 -28.33
CA PRO A 177 -28.82 -23.62 -28.77
C PRO A 177 -28.66 -23.51 -30.29
N ASN A 178 -27.43 -23.29 -30.76
CA ASN A 178 -27.06 -23.23 -32.19
C ASN A 178 -27.66 -22.10 -33.05
N VAL A 179 -28.46 -21.17 -32.51
CA VAL A 179 -29.00 -20.01 -33.28
C VAL A 179 -27.96 -18.93 -33.66
N GLY A 180 -26.67 -19.13 -33.36
CA GLY A 180 -25.61 -18.17 -33.68
C GLY A 180 -25.29 -17.09 -32.63
N LYS A 181 -25.77 -17.24 -31.38
CA LYS A 181 -25.50 -16.30 -30.26
C LYS A 181 -24.01 -16.02 -30.04
N SER A 182 -23.21 -17.07 -29.89
CA SER A 182 -21.77 -16.94 -29.63
C SER A 182 -21.03 -16.40 -30.86
N SER A 183 -21.52 -16.71 -32.08
CA SER A 183 -20.99 -16.12 -33.33
C SER A 183 -21.23 -14.62 -33.39
N PHE A 184 -22.38 -14.12 -32.94
CA PHE A 184 -22.66 -12.69 -32.83
C PHE A 184 -21.68 -11.99 -31.88
N ILE A 185 -21.36 -12.60 -30.75
CA ILE A 185 -20.41 -12.02 -29.79
C ILE A 185 -19.02 -11.86 -30.41
N ASN A 186 -18.54 -12.85 -31.16
CA ASN A 186 -17.23 -12.77 -31.82
C ASN A 186 -17.16 -11.70 -32.91
N LYS A 187 -18.29 -11.37 -33.54
CA LYS A 187 -18.36 -10.29 -34.52
C LYS A 187 -18.46 -8.91 -33.88
N ILE A 188 -18.83 -8.83 -32.59
CA ILE A 188 -18.74 -7.57 -31.85
C ILE A 188 -17.25 -7.30 -31.55
N PRO A 189 -16.72 -6.12 -31.95
CA PRO A 189 -15.32 -5.80 -31.72
C PRO A 189 -15.00 -5.88 -30.22
N THR A 190 -13.85 -6.49 -29.90
CA THR A 190 -13.26 -6.73 -28.56
C THR A 190 -13.77 -7.90 -27.71
N ALA A 191 -14.66 -8.76 -28.23
CA ALA A 191 -15.07 -9.98 -27.55
C ALA A 191 -14.48 -11.22 -28.23
N ASN A 192 -13.65 -11.98 -27.51
CA ASN A 192 -13.11 -13.26 -27.98
C ASN A 192 -13.78 -14.40 -27.18
N VAL A 193 -14.68 -15.14 -27.82
CA VAL A 193 -15.33 -16.35 -27.30
C VAL A 193 -15.06 -17.50 -28.26
N ASP A 194 -14.68 -18.68 -27.75
CA ASP A 194 -14.48 -19.85 -28.61
C ASP A 194 -15.85 -20.42 -29.07
N VAL A 195 -16.09 -20.45 -30.38
CA VAL A 195 -17.32 -20.99 -30.98
C VAL A 195 -17.03 -22.37 -31.54
N GLN A 196 -17.82 -23.37 -31.16
CA GLN A 196 -17.82 -24.71 -31.79
C GLN A 196 -19.26 -25.09 -32.19
N PRO A 197 -19.47 -25.86 -33.28
CA PRO A 197 -20.77 -25.99 -33.95
C PRO A 197 -21.76 -26.98 -33.29
N TYR A 198 -21.48 -27.49 -32.10
CA TYR A 198 -22.35 -28.44 -31.40
C TYR A 198 -23.05 -27.80 -30.19
N ALA A 199 -24.26 -28.29 -29.87
CA ALA A 199 -25.06 -27.77 -28.75
C ALA A 199 -24.33 -27.99 -27.41
N PHE A 200 -24.56 -27.09 -26.43
CA PHE A 200 -23.89 -27.06 -25.11
C PHE A 200 -22.41 -26.66 -25.13
N THR A 201 -21.98 -25.94 -26.16
CA THR A 201 -20.62 -25.37 -26.26
C THR A 201 -20.28 -24.43 -25.10
N THR A 202 -21.25 -23.66 -24.61
CA THR A 202 -21.06 -22.75 -23.48
C THR A 202 -21.60 -23.34 -22.18
N LYS A 203 -20.75 -24.05 -21.42
CA LYS A 203 -21.12 -24.60 -20.09
C LYS A 203 -21.18 -23.54 -18.98
N SER A 204 -20.74 -22.32 -19.27
CA SER A 204 -20.68 -21.18 -18.35
C SER A 204 -21.09 -19.89 -19.07
N LEU A 205 -21.53 -18.88 -18.32
CA LEU A 205 -21.77 -17.53 -18.83
C LEU A 205 -20.45 -16.96 -19.38
N PHE A 206 -20.46 -16.45 -20.61
CA PHE A 206 -19.32 -15.74 -21.21
C PHE A 206 -19.57 -14.25 -21.18
N VAL A 207 -18.50 -13.46 -21.02
CA VAL A 207 -18.59 -12.00 -20.93
C VAL A 207 -17.67 -11.38 -21.96
N GLY A 208 -18.25 -10.68 -22.92
CA GLY A 208 -17.60 -9.75 -23.82
C GLY A 208 -17.72 -8.32 -23.32
N HIS A 209 -16.85 -7.44 -23.83
CA HIS A 209 -16.99 -6.00 -23.64
C HIS A 209 -17.16 -5.34 -25.00
N THR A 210 -17.93 -4.25 -25.03
CA THR A 210 -18.05 -3.43 -26.23
C THR A 210 -18.19 -1.96 -25.85
N ASN A 211 -17.84 -1.07 -26.77
CA ASN A 211 -17.93 0.37 -26.59
C ASN A 211 -19.00 0.96 -27.50
N TYR A 212 -19.84 1.82 -26.95
CA TYR A 212 -20.86 2.58 -27.67
C TYR A 212 -21.03 3.96 -27.03
N LYS A 213 -21.06 5.04 -27.84
CA LYS A 213 -21.11 6.45 -27.36
C LYS A 213 -20.11 6.73 -26.22
N CYS A 214 -18.86 6.27 -26.37
CA CYS A 214 -17.78 6.39 -25.37
C CYS A 214 -18.08 5.74 -24.00
N LEU A 215 -19.08 4.86 -23.93
CA LEU A 215 -19.43 4.09 -22.73
C LEU A 215 -19.11 2.61 -22.94
N ARG A 216 -18.60 1.97 -21.89
CA ARG A 216 -18.34 0.53 -21.88
C ARG A 216 -19.62 -0.23 -21.49
N TYR A 217 -19.96 -1.21 -22.30
CA TYR A 217 -21.04 -2.16 -22.10
C TYR A 217 -20.47 -3.57 -21.89
N GLN A 218 -21.14 -4.36 -21.07
CA GLN A 218 -20.87 -5.78 -20.88
C GLN A 218 -21.86 -6.57 -21.73
N VAL A 219 -21.37 -7.48 -22.56
CA VAL A 219 -22.20 -8.38 -23.35
C VAL A 219 -22.06 -9.76 -22.73
N ILE A 220 -23.17 -10.35 -22.30
CA ILE A 220 -23.17 -11.64 -21.61
C ILE A 220 -23.87 -12.67 -22.50
N ASP A 221 -23.14 -13.73 -22.84
CA ASP A 221 -23.71 -14.90 -23.49
C ASP A 221 -24.36 -15.79 -22.44
N THR A 222 -25.64 -16.11 -22.64
CA THR A 222 -26.28 -17.16 -21.85
C THR A 222 -26.23 -18.48 -22.62
N PRO A 223 -25.83 -19.59 -21.95
CA PRO A 223 -26.06 -20.92 -22.50
C PRO A 223 -27.51 -21.06 -22.95
N GLY A 224 -27.74 -21.70 -24.10
CA GLY A 224 -29.07 -21.82 -24.68
C GLY A 224 -30.06 -22.41 -23.68
N VAL A 225 -31.16 -21.71 -23.41
CA VAL A 225 -32.21 -22.15 -22.49
C VAL A 225 -33.10 -23.13 -23.26
N LEU A 226 -33.28 -24.33 -22.74
CA LEU A 226 -34.26 -25.28 -23.25
C LEU A 226 -35.60 -25.08 -22.52
N ASP A 227 -36.69 -25.21 -23.27
CA ASP A 227 -38.05 -25.13 -22.74
C ASP A 227 -38.42 -26.43 -22.02
N ARG A 228 -37.89 -26.59 -20.80
CA ARG A 228 -38.24 -27.68 -19.88
C ARG A 228 -38.85 -27.10 -18.61
N PRO A 229 -39.73 -27.84 -17.90
CA PRO A 229 -40.24 -27.44 -16.60
C PRO A 229 -39.09 -27.09 -15.65
N PHE A 230 -39.29 -26.11 -14.76
CA PHE A 230 -38.24 -25.59 -13.88
C PHE A 230 -37.57 -26.66 -12.99
N GLU A 231 -38.29 -27.72 -12.67
CA GLU A 231 -37.86 -28.81 -11.78
C GLU A 231 -36.86 -29.77 -12.43
N ASP A 232 -36.90 -29.91 -13.75
CA ASP A 232 -36.04 -30.84 -14.52
C ASP A 232 -34.87 -30.14 -15.21
N ARG A 233 -34.60 -28.87 -14.86
CA ARG A 233 -33.55 -28.08 -15.51
C ARG A 233 -32.17 -28.47 -15.00
N ASN A 234 -31.22 -28.55 -15.93
CA ASN A 234 -29.82 -28.80 -15.60
C ASN A 234 -29.19 -27.59 -14.89
N ILE A 235 -28.08 -27.83 -14.17
CA ILE A 235 -27.27 -26.78 -13.51
C ILE A 235 -26.92 -25.63 -14.49
N ILE A 236 -26.62 -25.97 -15.74
CA ILE A 236 -26.28 -25.01 -16.81
C ILE A 236 -27.49 -24.13 -17.17
N GLU A 237 -28.69 -24.71 -17.26
CA GLU A 237 -29.92 -23.99 -17.58
C GLU A 237 -30.37 -23.11 -16.41
N MET A 238 -30.20 -23.58 -15.18
CA MET A 238 -30.45 -22.78 -13.97
C MET A 238 -29.51 -21.57 -13.87
N CYS A 239 -28.25 -21.73 -14.29
CA CYS A 239 -27.31 -20.62 -14.42
C CYS A 239 -27.79 -19.59 -15.47
N SER A 240 -28.29 -20.06 -16.61
CA SER A 240 -28.86 -19.20 -17.65
C SER A 240 -30.11 -18.42 -17.22
N ILE A 241 -30.88 -18.88 -16.22
CA ILE A 241 -32.04 -18.16 -15.66
C ILE A 241 -31.60 -17.11 -14.64
N THR A 242 -30.51 -17.38 -13.90
CA THR A 242 -30.01 -16.50 -12.84
C THR A 242 -29.58 -15.14 -13.39
N ALA A 243 -29.00 -15.12 -14.60
CA ALA A 243 -28.59 -13.88 -15.27
C ALA A 243 -29.79 -12.97 -15.66
N PRO A 244 -30.79 -13.43 -16.44
CA PRO A 244 -32.01 -12.68 -16.71
C PRO A 244 -32.85 -12.39 -15.47
N ALA A 245 -32.72 -13.08 -14.34
CA ALA A 245 -33.44 -12.69 -13.13
C ALA A 245 -32.82 -11.43 -12.49
N HIS A 246 -31.51 -11.46 -12.22
CA HIS A 246 -30.86 -10.46 -11.37
C HIS A 246 -30.20 -9.30 -12.11
N LEU A 247 -29.80 -9.48 -13.37
CA LEU A 247 -29.05 -8.45 -14.10
C LEU A 247 -29.97 -7.39 -14.69
N ARG A 248 -29.63 -6.11 -14.48
CA ARG A 248 -30.32 -4.97 -15.11
C ARG A 248 -29.78 -4.73 -16.52
N ALA A 249 -30.24 -5.57 -17.44
CA ALA A 249 -29.74 -5.66 -18.80
C ALA A 249 -30.83 -5.39 -19.85
N SER A 250 -30.41 -5.01 -21.05
CA SER A 250 -31.23 -5.17 -22.26
C SER A 250 -31.11 -6.61 -22.73
N VAL A 251 -32.24 -7.26 -23.00
CA VAL A 251 -32.26 -8.65 -23.45
C VAL A 251 -32.44 -8.69 -24.96
N LEU A 252 -31.51 -9.34 -25.64
CA LEU A 252 -31.56 -9.69 -27.05
C LEU A 252 -31.98 -11.15 -27.17
N PHE A 253 -33.14 -11.39 -27.76
CA PHE A 253 -33.62 -12.73 -28.06
C PHE A 253 -33.30 -13.08 -29.52
N PHE A 254 -32.47 -14.09 -29.72
CA PHE A 254 -32.08 -14.58 -31.04
C PHE A 254 -33.04 -15.68 -31.50
N LEU A 255 -33.60 -15.49 -32.68
CA LEU A 255 -34.47 -16.43 -33.37
C LEU A 255 -33.80 -16.87 -34.68
N ASP A 256 -33.82 -18.18 -34.96
CA ASP A 256 -33.37 -18.72 -36.23
C ASP A 256 -34.59 -19.10 -37.09
N ILE A 257 -34.73 -18.41 -38.22
CA ILE A 257 -35.80 -18.64 -39.21
C ILE A 257 -35.43 -19.76 -40.19
N SER A 258 -34.13 -20.08 -40.34
CA SER A 258 -33.65 -21.04 -41.33
C SER A 258 -33.98 -22.50 -40.99
N GLY A 259 -34.34 -22.79 -39.74
CA GLY A 259 -34.56 -24.15 -39.23
C GLY A 259 -33.28 -24.97 -39.01
N SER A 260 -32.11 -24.38 -39.22
CA SER A 260 -30.81 -25.06 -39.10
C SER A 260 -30.41 -25.37 -37.65
N CYS A 261 -30.99 -24.67 -36.67
CA CYS A 261 -30.76 -24.91 -35.25
C CYS A 261 -31.35 -26.23 -34.70
N GLY A 262 -32.19 -26.93 -35.47
CA GLY A 262 -32.81 -28.19 -35.07
C GLY A 262 -34.10 -28.05 -34.25
N TYR A 263 -34.64 -26.84 -34.12
CA TYR A 263 -35.89 -26.55 -33.40
C TYR A 263 -36.85 -25.74 -34.28
N SER A 264 -38.16 -26.00 -34.14
CA SER A 264 -39.18 -25.27 -34.91
C SER A 264 -39.37 -23.84 -34.41
N ILE A 265 -39.83 -22.95 -35.29
CA ILE A 265 -40.16 -21.56 -34.92
C ILE A 265 -41.22 -21.52 -33.80
N SER A 266 -42.17 -22.45 -33.80
CA SER A 266 -43.19 -22.58 -32.74
C SER A 266 -42.58 -22.89 -31.36
N GLN A 267 -41.56 -23.74 -31.28
CA GLN A 267 -40.83 -24.02 -30.04
C GLN A 267 -40.03 -22.80 -29.59
N GLN A 268 -39.40 -22.09 -30.54
CA GLN A 268 -38.69 -20.85 -30.27
C GLN A 268 -39.61 -19.76 -29.70
N ALA A 269 -40.83 -19.63 -30.21
CA ALA A 269 -41.85 -18.72 -29.71
C ALA A 269 -42.39 -19.12 -28.32
N ALA A 270 -42.58 -20.42 -28.06
CA ALA A 270 -43.01 -20.91 -26.75
C ALA A 270 -42.02 -20.54 -25.63
N LEU A 271 -40.71 -20.70 -25.90
CA LEU A 271 -39.65 -20.28 -24.98
C LEU A 271 -39.67 -18.77 -24.72
N PHE A 272 -39.91 -17.96 -25.76
CA PHE A 272 -40.02 -16.52 -25.58
C PHE A 272 -41.18 -16.16 -24.64
N HIS A 273 -42.34 -16.79 -24.81
CA HIS A 273 -43.50 -16.58 -23.94
C HIS A 273 -43.25 -17.03 -22.49
N SER A 274 -42.53 -18.13 -22.28
CA SER A 274 -42.20 -18.60 -20.92
C SER A 274 -41.25 -17.66 -20.19
N ILE A 275 -40.24 -17.13 -20.90
CA ILE A 275 -39.24 -16.20 -20.33
C ILE A 275 -39.76 -14.75 -20.26
N LYS A 276 -40.81 -14.38 -21.01
CA LYS A 276 -41.41 -13.03 -21.00
C LYS A 276 -41.74 -12.52 -19.59
N SER A 277 -42.18 -13.42 -18.71
CA SER A 277 -42.46 -13.12 -17.30
C SER A 277 -41.23 -12.61 -16.52
N LEU A 278 -40.01 -13.00 -16.93
CA LEU A 278 -38.74 -12.59 -16.33
C LEU A 278 -38.24 -11.24 -16.86
N PHE A 279 -38.85 -10.70 -17.92
CA PHE A 279 -38.47 -9.43 -18.55
C PHE A 279 -39.23 -8.22 -18.02
N VAL A 280 -40.06 -8.38 -16.98
CA VAL A 280 -40.78 -7.26 -16.36
C VAL A 280 -39.76 -6.21 -15.88
N ASN A 281 -39.85 -5.00 -16.42
CA ASN A 281 -38.92 -3.86 -16.24
C ASN A 281 -37.59 -3.91 -17.02
N LYS A 282 -37.43 -4.78 -18.03
CA LYS A 282 -36.24 -4.85 -18.89
C LYS A 282 -36.60 -4.52 -20.35
N PRO A 283 -35.78 -3.75 -21.08
CA PRO A 283 -36.03 -3.48 -22.48
C PRO A 283 -35.67 -4.75 -23.27
N SER A 284 -36.70 -5.39 -23.83
CA SER A 284 -36.53 -6.45 -24.83
C SER A 284 -36.50 -5.83 -26.23
N LEU A 285 -35.64 -6.38 -27.07
CA LEU A 285 -35.70 -6.20 -28.52
C LEU A 285 -36.35 -7.46 -29.07
N ASP A 286 -37.63 -7.36 -29.41
CA ASP A 286 -38.40 -8.48 -29.96
C ASP A 286 -38.24 -8.53 -31.48
N GLY A 287 -37.65 -9.60 -31.97
CA GLY A 287 -37.62 -9.86 -33.41
C GLY A 287 -38.88 -10.56 -33.92
N LEU A 288 -39.90 -9.82 -34.36
CA LEU A 288 -40.94 -10.28 -35.30
C LEU A 288 -41.48 -9.13 -36.19
N SER A 289 -41.71 -9.42 -37.48
CA SER A 289 -42.33 -8.55 -38.49
C SER A 289 -43.76 -9.02 -38.75
N GLU A 290 -44.63 -8.10 -39.17
CA GLU A 290 -46.06 -8.31 -39.44
C GLU A 290 -46.37 -9.31 -40.57
N GLU A 291 -45.36 -9.78 -41.30
CA GLU A 291 -45.51 -10.80 -42.33
C GLU A 291 -45.38 -12.23 -41.76
N ASP A 292 -44.62 -12.43 -40.68
CA ASP A 292 -44.50 -13.72 -39.98
C ASP A 292 -45.49 -13.85 -38.80
N MET A 293 -45.93 -12.71 -38.26
CA MET A 293 -47.18 -12.68 -37.47
C MET A 293 -48.39 -13.07 -38.33
N LYS A 294 -48.32 -12.96 -39.66
CA LYS A 294 -49.41 -13.33 -40.58
C LYS A 294 -49.65 -14.84 -40.60
N LEU A 295 -48.61 -15.67 -40.53
CA LEU A 295 -48.75 -17.13 -40.48
C LEU A 295 -49.31 -17.62 -39.13
N VAL A 296 -49.06 -16.87 -38.05
CA VAL A 296 -49.57 -17.14 -36.69
C VAL A 296 -50.96 -16.49 -36.45
N ARG A 297 -51.28 -15.39 -37.15
CA ARG A 297 -52.59 -14.72 -37.15
C ARG A 297 -53.56 -15.31 -38.16
N GLU A 298 -53.12 -15.92 -39.26
CA GLU A 298 -53.98 -16.62 -40.22
C GLU A 298 -54.73 -17.80 -39.56
N MET A 299 -54.11 -18.46 -38.58
CA MET A 299 -54.78 -19.44 -37.70
C MET A 299 -55.79 -18.82 -36.72
N LYS A 300 -55.73 -17.50 -36.53
CA LYS A 300 -56.60 -16.71 -35.64
C LYS A 300 -57.71 -16.00 -36.41
N ASP A 301 -57.48 -15.65 -37.67
CA ASP A 301 -58.43 -15.00 -38.59
C ASP A 301 -59.51 -15.97 -39.10
N GLU A 302 -59.27 -17.28 -39.06
CA GLU A 302 -60.32 -18.28 -39.24
C GLU A 302 -61.35 -18.23 -38.09
N ALA A 303 -60.92 -17.80 -36.89
CA ALA A 303 -61.78 -17.58 -35.72
C ALA A 303 -62.34 -16.15 -35.62
N ALA A 304 -61.82 -15.19 -36.40
CA ALA A 304 -62.22 -13.77 -36.36
C ALA A 304 -63.12 -13.33 -37.54
N LYS A 305 -63.67 -14.28 -38.32
CA LYS A 305 -64.77 -14.03 -39.28
C LYS A 305 -66.07 -13.55 -38.63
N SER A 306 -66.10 -13.43 -37.30
CA SER A 306 -67.19 -12.83 -36.55
C SER A 306 -66.77 -11.47 -35.99
N MET A 307 -67.15 -10.42 -36.72
CA MET A 307 -67.47 -9.07 -36.23
C MET A 307 -66.44 -7.94 -36.42
N VAL A 308 -66.89 -7.02 -37.27
CA VAL A 308 -66.41 -5.70 -37.68
C VAL A 308 -66.57 -4.67 -36.54
N GLY A 309 -65.70 -3.67 -36.46
CA GLY A 309 -66.03 -2.39 -35.80
C GLY A 309 -64.86 -1.49 -35.36
N GLU A 310 -64.58 -0.47 -36.19
CA GLU A 310 -64.14 0.91 -35.87
C GLU A 310 -62.92 1.22 -34.95
N GLY A 311 -61.95 1.93 -35.55
CA GLY A 311 -61.48 3.24 -35.08
C GLY A 311 -60.40 3.33 -33.98
N GLY A 312 -59.14 3.64 -34.36
CA GLY A 312 -58.11 4.15 -33.44
C GLY A 312 -56.70 4.20 -34.07
N GLU A 313 -56.04 5.37 -34.00
CA GLU A 313 -54.71 5.67 -34.58
C GLU A 313 -53.54 4.82 -34.05
N PRO A 314 -52.47 4.56 -34.84
CA PRO A 314 -51.31 3.79 -34.43
C PRO A 314 -50.13 4.67 -33.96
N SER A 315 -49.71 4.53 -32.69
CA SER A 315 -48.49 5.16 -32.18
C SER A 315 -47.27 4.21 -32.22
N ASP A 316 -46.21 4.63 -32.92
CA ASP A 316 -44.76 4.39 -32.70
C ASP A 316 -44.27 3.07 -32.05
N ASN A 317 -44.67 1.91 -32.58
CA ASN A 317 -44.09 0.61 -32.21
C ASN A 317 -43.17 -0.01 -33.30
N ALA A 318 -42.56 0.81 -34.16
CA ALA A 318 -41.85 0.34 -35.35
C ALA A 318 -40.40 -0.17 -35.13
N ASN A 319 -39.79 0.01 -33.95
CA ASN A 319 -38.35 -0.21 -33.73
C ASN A 319 -37.98 -1.51 -32.97
N VAL A 320 -38.77 -2.58 -33.12
CA VAL A 320 -38.65 -3.76 -32.24
C VAL A 320 -37.87 -4.90 -32.90
N LEU A 321 -38.06 -5.17 -34.20
CA LEU A 321 -37.37 -6.23 -34.95
C LEU A 321 -36.20 -5.67 -35.78
N LEU A 322 -35.05 -6.35 -35.70
CA LEU A 322 -33.89 -6.10 -36.55
C LEU A 322 -33.39 -7.43 -37.12
N THR A 323 -33.16 -7.46 -38.43
CA THR A 323 -32.53 -8.59 -39.12
C THR A 323 -31.02 -8.44 -39.07
N MET A 324 -30.30 -9.56 -38.89
CA MET A 324 -28.84 -9.58 -38.89
C MET A 324 -28.33 -10.91 -39.43
N SER A 325 -27.15 -10.87 -40.04
CA SER A 325 -26.43 -12.05 -40.55
C SER A 325 -25.01 -12.04 -40.03
N THR A 326 -24.61 -13.10 -39.32
CA THR A 326 -23.21 -13.27 -38.90
C THR A 326 -22.28 -13.69 -40.04
N LEU A 327 -22.85 -14.14 -41.18
CA LEU A 327 -22.09 -14.58 -42.35
C LEU A 327 -21.68 -13.39 -43.21
N THR A 328 -22.61 -12.47 -43.50
CA THR A 328 -22.36 -11.28 -44.30
C THR A 328 -21.98 -10.06 -43.45
N GLU A 329 -22.06 -10.18 -42.12
CA GLU A 329 -21.84 -9.11 -41.13
C GLU A 329 -22.86 -7.96 -41.19
N ASP A 330 -23.86 -8.08 -42.05
CA ASP A 330 -24.94 -7.12 -42.18
C ASP A 330 -25.83 -7.10 -40.93
N GLY A 331 -26.17 -5.91 -40.46
CA GLY A 331 -27.09 -5.70 -39.33
C GLY A 331 -26.52 -5.97 -37.93
N VAL A 332 -25.30 -6.53 -37.80
CA VAL A 332 -24.71 -6.81 -36.48
C VAL A 332 -24.48 -5.52 -35.66
N ILE A 333 -23.99 -4.47 -36.33
CA ILE A 333 -23.72 -3.17 -35.69
C ILE A 333 -25.02 -2.43 -35.38
N SER A 334 -26.04 -2.53 -36.25
CA SER A 334 -27.34 -1.86 -36.03
C SER A 334 -28.07 -2.46 -34.82
N VAL A 335 -28.10 -3.79 -34.69
CA VAL A 335 -28.64 -4.50 -33.51
C VAL A 335 -27.94 -4.07 -32.24
N LYS A 336 -26.60 -4.04 -32.26
CA LYS A 336 -25.79 -3.57 -31.12
C LYS A 336 -26.16 -2.14 -30.73
N ASN A 337 -26.22 -1.23 -31.71
CA ASN A 337 -26.48 0.19 -31.46
C ASN A 337 -27.90 0.40 -30.90
N ALA A 338 -28.90 -0.27 -31.46
CA ALA A 338 -30.29 -0.21 -30.99
C ALA A 338 -30.45 -0.73 -29.55
N ALA A 339 -29.79 -1.84 -29.22
CA ALA A 339 -29.78 -2.39 -27.85
C ALA A 339 -29.12 -1.44 -26.85
N CYS A 340 -27.97 -0.88 -27.22
CA CYS A 340 -27.25 0.07 -26.39
C CYS A 340 -28.05 1.36 -26.15
N GLU A 341 -28.75 1.85 -27.17
CA GLU A 341 -29.55 3.06 -27.13
C GLU A 341 -30.82 2.89 -26.29
N LYS A 342 -31.58 1.80 -26.49
CA LYS A 342 -32.74 1.47 -25.64
C LYS A 342 -32.34 1.37 -24.16
N LEU A 343 -31.24 0.67 -23.87
CA LEU A 343 -30.73 0.56 -22.49
C LEU A 343 -30.28 1.90 -21.93
N LEU A 344 -29.69 2.76 -22.77
CA LEU A 344 -29.25 4.09 -22.36
C LEU A 344 -30.45 4.97 -22.00
N ASN A 345 -31.47 5.01 -22.85
CA ASN A 345 -32.67 5.83 -22.64
C ASN A 345 -33.38 5.45 -21.34
N GLN A 346 -33.60 4.14 -21.10
CA GLN A 346 -34.21 3.66 -19.86
C GLN A 346 -33.36 4.03 -18.62
N ARG A 347 -32.03 3.92 -18.72
CA ARG A 347 -31.14 4.29 -17.59
C ARG A 347 -31.10 5.79 -17.35
N VAL A 348 -31.16 6.60 -18.41
CA VAL A 348 -31.24 8.06 -18.30
C VAL A 348 -32.54 8.45 -17.63
N GLU A 349 -33.67 7.86 -18.01
CA GLU A 349 -34.98 8.11 -17.38
C GLU A 349 -34.98 7.77 -15.88
N LEU A 350 -34.49 6.59 -15.51
CA LEU A 350 -34.30 6.21 -14.10
C LEU A 350 -33.37 7.17 -13.35
N LYS A 351 -32.38 7.74 -14.04
CA LYS A 351 -31.43 8.68 -13.45
C LYS A 351 -32.01 10.09 -13.33
N MET A 352 -32.84 10.53 -14.27
CA MET A 352 -33.60 11.78 -14.23
C MET A 352 -34.55 11.79 -13.03
N ASN A 353 -35.19 10.65 -12.75
CA ASN A 353 -36.04 10.48 -11.56
C ASN A 353 -35.26 10.43 -10.24
N SER A 354 -33.93 10.37 -10.29
CA SER A 354 -33.06 10.30 -9.11
C SER A 354 -32.56 11.67 -8.68
N LYS A 355 -32.58 11.94 -7.37
CA LYS A 355 -31.99 13.16 -6.78
C LYS A 355 -30.49 13.33 -7.09
N LYS A 356 -29.77 12.25 -7.42
CA LYS A 356 -28.33 12.28 -7.75
C LYS A 356 -27.99 13.04 -9.05
N ILE A 357 -28.98 13.50 -9.81
CA ILE A 357 -28.73 14.30 -11.01
C ILE A 357 -28.20 15.70 -10.66
N THR A 358 -28.64 16.27 -9.54
CA THR A 358 -28.27 17.63 -9.10
C THR A 358 -26.77 17.79 -8.95
N ASP A 359 -26.09 16.75 -8.46
CA ASP A 359 -24.65 16.74 -8.22
C ASP A 359 -23.82 16.83 -9.52
N CYS A 360 -24.42 16.47 -10.65
CA CYS A 360 -23.77 16.43 -11.96
C CYS A 360 -24.23 17.56 -12.90
N LEU A 361 -25.23 18.36 -12.53
CA LEU A 361 -25.81 19.40 -13.40
C LEU A 361 -24.75 20.42 -13.85
N ASN A 362 -23.80 20.75 -12.98
CA ASN A 362 -22.68 21.64 -13.29
C ASN A 362 -21.81 21.14 -14.46
N ARG A 363 -21.73 19.82 -14.70
CA ARG A 363 -20.96 19.23 -15.81
C ARG A 363 -21.71 19.27 -17.13
N PHE A 364 -23.04 19.30 -17.10
CA PHE A 364 -23.88 19.42 -18.29
C PHE A 364 -24.08 20.88 -18.72
N HIS A 365 -23.90 21.82 -17.78
CA HIS A 365 -24.01 23.24 -18.07
C HIS A 365 -22.82 23.73 -18.90
N VAL A 366 -23.09 24.11 -20.15
CA VAL A 366 -22.12 24.81 -20.99
C VAL A 366 -22.24 26.31 -20.72
N GLY A 367 -21.16 26.94 -20.28
CA GLY A 367 -21.12 28.38 -20.04
C GLY A 367 -21.19 29.16 -21.35
N ILE A 368 -22.29 29.87 -21.56
CA ILE A 368 -22.47 30.72 -22.74
C ILE A 368 -21.86 32.10 -22.41
N PRO A 369 -20.78 32.52 -23.10
CA PRO A 369 -20.13 33.79 -22.81
C PRO A 369 -21.07 34.96 -23.12
N LYS A 370 -21.22 35.87 -22.15
CA LYS A 370 -21.97 37.11 -22.37
C LYS A 370 -21.10 38.12 -23.13
N PRO A 371 -21.62 38.77 -24.18
CA PRO A 371 -20.89 39.84 -24.87
C PRO A 371 -20.51 40.95 -23.88
N ARG A 372 -19.21 41.24 -23.76
CA ARG A 372 -18.67 42.22 -22.80
C ARG A 372 -18.12 43.46 -23.50
N ASP A 373 -17.32 43.25 -24.54
CA ASP A 373 -16.64 44.28 -25.32
C ASP A 373 -16.87 44.07 -26.83
N GLN A 374 -16.75 45.14 -27.62
CA GLN A 374 -16.80 45.08 -29.09
C GLN A 374 -15.45 44.66 -29.71
N LYS A 375 -14.64 43.86 -28.99
CA LYS A 375 -13.34 43.39 -29.47
C LYS A 375 -13.47 41.96 -29.99
N GLU A 376 -13.17 41.76 -31.26
CA GLU A 376 -13.12 40.43 -31.86
C GLU A 376 -11.88 39.67 -31.40
N ARG A 377 -12.06 38.38 -31.09
CA ARG A 377 -10.99 37.46 -30.66
C ARG A 377 -11.04 36.21 -31.55
N PRO A 378 -10.55 36.28 -32.81
CA PRO A 378 -10.58 35.14 -33.71
C PRO A 378 -9.62 34.04 -33.25
N HIS A 379 -9.84 32.82 -33.74
CA HIS A 379 -8.90 31.73 -33.55
C HIS A 379 -7.66 31.97 -34.42
N CYS A 380 -6.46 31.90 -33.85
CA CYS A 380 -5.21 32.07 -34.57
C CYS A 380 -4.62 30.69 -34.91
N ILE A 381 -5.01 30.11 -36.04
CA ILE A 381 -4.44 28.87 -36.55
C ILE A 381 -3.45 29.23 -37.67
N PRO A 382 -2.15 28.95 -37.53
CA PRO A 382 -1.16 29.24 -38.56
C PRO A 382 -1.47 28.48 -39.87
N GLN A 383 -1.22 29.13 -41.00
CA GLN A 383 -1.50 28.57 -42.32
C GLN A 383 -0.72 27.27 -42.58
N SER A 384 0.51 27.15 -42.06
CA SER A 384 1.33 25.94 -42.14
C SER A 384 0.65 24.69 -41.57
N VAL A 385 -0.18 24.83 -40.51
CA VAL A 385 -0.91 23.71 -39.90
C VAL A 385 -2.10 23.29 -40.77
N LEU A 386 -2.76 24.24 -41.41
CA LEU A 386 -3.87 23.95 -42.33
C LEU A 386 -3.38 23.25 -43.59
N GLU A 387 -2.28 23.74 -44.16
CA GLU A 387 -1.61 23.11 -45.31
C GLU A 387 -1.07 21.72 -44.96
N PHE A 388 -0.48 21.54 -43.77
CA PHE A 388 -0.01 20.24 -43.30
C PHE A 388 -1.16 19.23 -43.20
N LYS A 389 -2.29 19.60 -42.58
CA LYS A 389 -3.47 18.72 -42.48
C LYS A 389 -4.06 18.37 -43.85
N ALA A 390 -4.02 19.30 -44.80
CA ALA A 390 -4.48 19.05 -46.17
C ALA A 390 -3.55 18.09 -46.91
N LYS A 391 -2.22 18.21 -46.71
CA LYS A 391 -1.22 17.29 -47.27
C LYS A 391 -1.29 15.90 -46.63
N GLU A 392 -1.42 15.81 -45.30
CA GLU A 392 -1.58 14.54 -44.57
C GLU A 392 -2.84 13.76 -45.02
N ALA A 393 -3.90 14.49 -45.39
CA ALA A 393 -5.10 13.88 -45.96
C ALA A 393 -4.92 13.39 -47.42
N ALA A 394 -3.92 13.88 -48.15
CA ALA A 394 -3.69 13.61 -49.57
C ALA A 394 -2.53 12.62 -49.83
N GLU A 395 -1.46 12.68 -49.05
CA GLU A 395 -0.27 11.83 -49.16
C GLU A 395 0.17 11.31 -47.79
N ILE A 396 0.44 10.01 -47.73
CA ILE A 396 1.01 9.33 -46.56
C ILE A 396 2.55 9.38 -46.70
N GLU A 397 3.15 10.57 -46.70
CA GLU A 397 4.60 10.65 -46.51
C GLU A 397 4.91 10.42 -45.02
N GLU A 398 5.45 9.25 -44.69
CA GLU A 398 5.90 8.93 -43.33
C GLU A 398 7.14 9.79 -42.98
N LYS A 399 6.91 10.87 -42.23
CA LYS A 399 7.99 11.67 -41.65
C LYS A 399 8.73 10.84 -40.60
N LYS A 400 10.04 10.65 -40.80
CA LYS A 400 10.90 10.04 -39.78
C LYS A 400 10.81 10.81 -38.46
N LEU A 401 10.37 10.13 -37.41
CA LEU A 401 10.29 10.70 -36.07
C LEU A 401 11.63 10.51 -35.34
N GLU A 402 11.89 11.32 -34.32
CA GLU A 402 13.09 11.19 -33.50
C GLU A 402 13.16 9.80 -32.81
N ARG A 403 12.00 9.19 -32.54
CA ARG A 403 11.91 7.81 -32.03
C ARG A 403 12.44 6.77 -33.02
N ASP A 404 12.27 7.01 -34.32
CA ASP A 404 12.79 6.12 -35.35
C ASP A 404 14.31 6.27 -35.46
N LEU A 405 14.80 7.50 -35.39
CA LEU A 405 16.24 7.79 -35.32
C LEU A 405 16.89 7.23 -34.05
N GLU A 406 16.20 7.26 -32.92
CA GLU A 406 16.62 6.62 -31.67
C GLU A 406 16.77 5.10 -31.86
N ASN A 407 15.77 4.45 -32.47
CA ASN A 407 15.82 3.01 -32.74
C ASN A 407 16.94 2.64 -33.73
N GLU A 408 17.16 3.45 -34.77
CA GLU A 408 18.25 3.26 -35.75
C GLU A 408 19.63 3.38 -35.07
N ASN A 409 19.78 4.28 -34.09
CA ASN A 409 21.06 4.63 -33.47
C ASN A 409 21.33 3.96 -32.11
N GLY A 410 20.82 2.74 -31.90
CA GLY A 410 21.14 1.91 -30.74
C GLY A 410 20.10 1.92 -29.61
N GLY A 411 18.97 2.61 -29.81
CA GLY A 411 17.81 2.57 -28.94
C GLY A 411 17.94 3.35 -27.64
N ALA A 412 16.90 3.22 -26.81
CA ALA A 412 16.77 3.94 -25.56
C ALA A 412 17.92 3.65 -24.59
N GLY A 413 18.62 4.70 -24.17
CA GLY A 413 19.75 4.65 -23.23
C GLY A 413 21.14 4.66 -23.87
N VAL A 414 21.25 4.46 -25.19
CA VAL A 414 22.51 4.61 -25.94
C VAL A 414 22.46 5.87 -26.82
N TYR A 415 21.34 6.09 -27.50
CA TYR A 415 21.14 7.27 -28.31
C TYR A 415 21.14 8.54 -27.45
N THR A 416 21.97 9.52 -27.83
CA THR A 416 21.98 10.87 -27.24
C THR A 416 21.48 11.85 -28.29
N SER A 417 20.27 12.37 -28.10
CA SER A 417 19.72 13.40 -28.99
C SER A 417 20.45 14.74 -28.76
N ASN A 418 20.90 15.37 -29.84
CA ASN A 418 21.52 16.69 -29.77
C ASN A 418 20.45 17.78 -29.69
N LEU A 419 20.39 18.49 -28.57
CA LEU A 419 19.43 19.56 -28.32
C LEU A 419 19.63 20.77 -29.25
N LYS A 420 20.85 21.01 -29.74
CA LYS A 420 21.20 22.17 -30.57
C LYS A 420 20.82 22.00 -32.05
N LYS A 421 20.56 20.76 -32.49
CA LYS A 421 20.26 20.40 -33.89
C LYS A 421 19.13 21.21 -34.52
N HIS A 422 18.12 21.58 -33.73
CA HIS A 422 16.91 22.26 -34.19
C HIS A 422 16.85 23.76 -33.86
N TYR A 423 17.96 24.35 -33.41
CA TYR A 423 18.01 25.79 -33.16
C TYR A 423 17.94 26.56 -34.48
N ILE A 424 17.32 27.74 -34.44
CA ILE A 424 17.21 28.65 -35.57
C ILE A 424 18.14 29.81 -35.25
N LEU A 425 19.30 29.86 -35.89
CA LEU A 425 20.31 30.91 -35.76
C LEU A 425 20.51 31.58 -37.12
N GLU A 426 21.14 32.77 -37.15
CA GLU A 426 21.47 33.46 -38.40
C GLU A 426 22.42 32.64 -39.28
N HIS A 427 23.39 31.98 -38.65
CA HIS A 427 24.32 31.05 -39.29
C HIS A 427 24.21 29.67 -38.66
N ASP A 428 24.05 28.64 -39.49
CA ASP A 428 23.92 27.25 -39.02
C ASP A 428 25.21 26.69 -38.41
N GLU A 429 26.36 27.26 -38.78
CA GLU A 429 27.68 26.86 -38.27
C GLU A 429 27.81 27.08 -36.76
N TRP A 430 27.13 28.10 -36.21
CA TRP A 430 27.18 28.46 -34.80
C TRP A 430 26.39 27.52 -33.89
N LYS A 431 25.65 26.55 -34.45
CA LYS A 431 24.82 25.64 -33.64
C LYS A 431 25.65 24.78 -32.70
N GLU A 432 26.86 24.40 -33.08
CA GLU A 432 27.71 23.55 -32.24
C GLU A 432 28.60 24.36 -31.28
N ASP A 433 28.65 25.68 -31.42
CA ASP A 433 29.50 26.55 -30.61
C ASP A 433 29.13 26.47 -29.13
N ILE A 434 30.17 26.56 -28.29
CA ILE A 434 30.04 26.55 -26.82
C ILE A 434 30.17 27.98 -26.36
N MET A 435 29.07 28.56 -25.88
CA MET A 435 29.07 29.87 -25.27
C MET A 435 29.73 29.80 -23.88
N PRO A 436 30.72 30.66 -23.58
CA PRO A 436 31.31 30.71 -22.25
C PRO A 436 30.27 31.20 -21.25
N GLU A 437 30.03 30.44 -20.18
CA GLU A 437 29.08 30.83 -19.13
C GLU A 437 29.71 31.73 -18.08
N ILE A 438 30.99 31.52 -17.77
CA ILE A 438 31.72 32.20 -16.69
C ILE A 438 33.05 32.74 -17.22
N LEU A 439 33.33 34.01 -16.92
CA LEU A 439 34.60 34.67 -17.17
C LEU A 439 35.02 35.43 -15.90
N ASP A 440 36.22 35.13 -15.37
CA ASP A 440 36.82 35.81 -14.20
C ASP A 440 35.88 35.96 -12.99
N GLY A 441 35.13 34.90 -12.68
CA GLY A 441 34.21 34.86 -11.53
C GLY A 441 32.86 35.55 -11.74
N HIS A 442 32.59 36.03 -12.95
CA HIS A 442 31.33 36.68 -13.34
C HIS A 442 30.63 35.85 -14.42
N ASN A 443 29.29 35.91 -14.48
CA ASN A 443 28.53 35.21 -15.52
C ASN A 443 28.54 36.07 -16.79
N VAL A 444 28.83 35.47 -17.94
CA VAL A 444 28.88 36.18 -19.23
C VAL A 444 27.51 36.71 -19.64
N HIS A 445 26.44 35.97 -19.34
CA HIS A 445 25.06 36.36 -19.60
C HIS A 445 24.65 37.70 -18.99
N ASP A 446 25.27 38.10 -17.87
CA ASP A 446 24.95 39.35 -17.19
C ASP A 446 25.47 40.58 -17.98
N PHE A 447 26.34 40.37 -18.98
CA PHE A 447 26.98 41.40 -19.80
C PHE A 447 26.61 41.29 -21.29
N MET A 448 25.70 40.39 -21.66
CA MET A 448 25.21 40.28 -23.04
C MET A 448 24.08 41.30 -23.27
N ASP A 449 24.39 42.39 -23.96
CA ASP A 449 23.41 43.36 -24.47
C ASP A 449 23.37 43.30 -25.99
N ASP A 450 22.24 43.72 -26.59
CA ASP A 450 21.94 43.69 -28.05
C ASP A 450 22.83 44.65 -28.91
N GLY A 451 24.08 44.89 -28.51
CA GLY A 451 25.08 45.52 -29.38
C GLY A 451 25.14 47.05 -29.32
N LYS A 452 24.90 47.66 -28.16
CA LYS A 452 25.52 48.98 -27.91
C LYS A 452 26.91 48.73 -27.34
N GLU A 453 27.91 48.58 -28.21
CA GLU A 453 29.27 48.85 -27.80
C GLU A 453 29.28 50.27 -27.24
N LEU A 454 29.60 50.42 -25.94
CA LEU A 454 29.90 51.72 -25.36
C LEU A 454 30.92 52.39 -26.27
N THR A 455 30.61 53.60 -26.73
CA THR A 455 31.54 54.34 -27.58
C THR A 455 32.88 54.49 -26.87
N PRO A 456 34.02 54.56 -27.58
CA PRO A 456 35.34 54.74 -26.95
C PRO A 456 35.35 55.92 -25.97
N GLU A 457 34.57 56.97 -26.24
CA GLU A 457 34.37 58.13 -25.36
C GLU A 457 33.64 57.78 -24.04
N GLU A 458 32.65 56.89 -24.07
CA GLU A 458 31.95 56.42 -22.86
C GLU A 458 32.84 55.49 -22.02
N GLN A 459 33.66 54.66 -22.68
CA GLN A 459 34.65 53.82 -21.98
C GLN A 459 35.80 54.65 -21.37
N GLU A 460 36.28 55.67 -22.09
CA GLU A 460 37.31 56.59 -21.60
C GLU A 460 36.79 57.46 -20.44
N THR A 461 35.54 57.93 -20.50
CA THR A 461 34.93 58.68 -19.40
C THR A 461 34.70 57.82 -18.16
N GLU A 462 34.24 56.57 -18.31
CA GLU A 462 34.17 55.65 -17.17
C GLU A 462 35.56 55.29 -16.60
N ALA A 463 36.56 55.11 -17.47
CA ALA A 463 37.94 54.86 -17.06
C ALA A 463 38.59 56.08 -16.39
N GLU A 464 38.30 57.30 -16.83
CA GLU A 464 38.72 58.55 -16.17
C GLU A 464 38.07 58.69 -14.79
N ILE A 465 36.77 58.38 -14.67
CA ILE A 465 36.06 58.38 -13.38
C ILE A 465 36.68 57.33 -12.43
N ARG A 466 37.12 56.18 -12.95
CA ARG A 466 37.78 55.12 -12.16
C ARG A 466 39.22 55.46 -11.77
N ASN A 467 39.97 56.09 -12.67
CA ASN A 467 41.39 56.45 -12.45
C ASN A 467 41.55 57.75 -11.64
N ASN A 468 40.55 58.64 -11.63
CA ASN A 468 40.46 59.78 -10.74
C ASN A 468 39.27 59.63 -9.77
N PRO A 469 39.39 58.79 -8.73
CA PRO A 469 38.39 58.77 -7.68
C PRO A 469 38.41 60.13 -6.97
N ILE A 470 37.29 60.86 -7.01
CA ILE A 470 37.06 62.00 -6.12
C ILE A 470 37.08 61.44 -4.69
N VAL A 471 38.21 61.58 -3.99
CA VAL A 471 38.33 61.24 -2.58
C VAL A 471 37.70 62.37 -1.77
N PRO A 472 36.57 62.18 -1.05
CA PRO A 472 36.14 63.15 -0.06
C PRO A 472 37.06 63.03 1.17
N ALA A 473 37.87 64.05 1.40
CA ALA A 473 38.65 64.19 2.62
C ALA A 473 37.73 64.41 3.83
N SER A 474 37.75 63.43 4.73
CA SER A 474 37.44 63.50 6.18
C SER A 474 36.07 64.06 6.63
N GLY A 475 35.28 63.15 7.21
CA GLY A 475 34.67 63.40 8.51
C GLY A 475 33.14 63.46 8.52
N LEU A 476 32.50 62.30 8.68
CA LEU A 476 31.34 62.02 9.54
C LEU A 476 30.81 60.62 9.21
N ASN A 477 30.78 59.73 10.20
CA ASN A 477 30.08 58.45 10.11
C ASN A 477 28.57 58.68 10.18
N PRO A 478 27.79 58.05 9.29
CA PRO A 478 26.47 57.57 9.66
C PRO A 478 26.31 56.11 9.24
N SER A 479 26.72 55.23 10.14
CA SER A 479 26.11 53.91 10.29
C SER A 479 24.62 54.10 10.57
N LEU A 480 23.78 54.10 9.54
CA LEU A 480 22.32 53.87 9.58
C LEU A 480 21.72 54.06 8.17
N ALA A 481 22.02 53.15 7.24
CA ALA A 481 21.16 52.93 6.09
C ALA A 481 21.31 51.48 5.57
N ILE A 482 20.34 50.64 5.94
CA ILE A 482 19.79 49.53 5.12
C ILE A 482 20.75 48.33 4.95
N LYS A 483 20.80 47.34 5.85
CA LYS A 483 19.84 46.20 5.97
C LYS A 483 18.89 46.03 4.76
N ARG A 484 19.25 45.15 3.80
CA ARG A 484 18.46 43.98 3.36
C ARG A 484 19.01 43.36 2.06
N ALA A 485 19.29 42.05 2.15
CA ALA A 485 19.47 41.01 1.11
C ALA A 485 20.83 40.30 1.29
N ALA A 486 20.86 39.16 2.00
CA ALA A 486 20.76 37.79 1.46
C ALA A 486 22.15 37.30 1.00
N SER A 487 22.92 36.61 1.84
CA SER A 487 22.83 35.20 2.26
C SER A 487 23.70 34.28 1.38
N THR A 488 24.80 33.82 1.96
CA THR A 488 25.39 32.49 1.73
C THR A 488 26.00 32.05 3.05
N GLY A 489 25.52 30.91 3.55
CA GLY A 489 25.93 30.33 4.82
C GLY A 489 27.19 29.48 4.68
N VAL A 490 27.95 29.41 5.77
CA VAL A 490 28.68 28.22 6.20
C VAL A 490 28.59 28.20 7.73
N ASP A 491 28.16 27.05 8.25
CA ASP A 491 28.10 26.68 9.67
C ASP A 491 29.50 26.62 10.30
N ASP A 492 29.66 27.11 11.54
CA ASP A 492 29.96 26.23 12.69
C ASP A 492 29.83 26.99 14.03
N ASN A 493 29.45 26.22 15.03
CA ASN A 493 29.01 26.55 16.37
C ASN A 493 30.08 27.22 17.27
N GLY A 494 29.59 27.93 18.28
CA GLY A 494 30.16 27.79 19.62
C GLY A 494 30.15 29.03 20.49
N ASP A 495 28.97 29.51 20.89
CA ASP A 495 28.79 30.46 21.97
C ASP A 495 29.41 29.96 23.28
N ALA A 496 30.36 30.73 23.80
CA ALA A 496 30.78 30.71 25.20
C ALA A 496 31.29 32.10 25.55
N MET A 497 30.58 32.81 26.46
CA MET A 497 31.22 33.61 27.51
C MET A 497 30.25 33.86 28.65
N ASP A 498 30.81 33.70 29.84
CA ASP A 498 30.19 33.53 31.14
C ASP A 498 30.59 34.72 32.04
N ILE A 499 29.81 34.95 33.10
CA ILE A 499 30.13 35.63 34.38
C ILE A 499 29.75 37.12 34.54
N ASP A 500 28.88 37.36 35.54
CA ASP A 500 29.12 38.39 36.56
C ASP A 500 28.75 37.88 37.97
N ASN A 501 29.53 38.34 38.95
CA ASN A 501 29.85 37.64 40.20
C ASN A 501 29.35 38.35 41.49
N HIS A 502 29.44 37.61 42.59
CA HIS A 502 28.95 37.84 43.96
C HIS A 502 29.30 39.17 44.70
N ALA A 503 28.43 39.50 45.68
CA ALA A 503 28.63 40.54 46.70
C ALA A 503 29.28 40.04 48.02
N ASP A 504 30.29 40.81 48.44
CA ASP A 504 30.73 41.22 49.78
C ASP A 504 31.09 40.25 50.93
N LYS A 505 32.38 40.31 51.34
CA LYS A 505 32.84 40.63 52.72
C LYS A 505 34.36 40.85 52.80
N LYS A 506 34.78 42.01 53.34
CA LYS A 506 36.16 42.41 53.70
C LYS A 506 36.41 42.30 55.22
N LEU A 507 37.69 42.11 55.60
CA LEU A 507 38.44 42.58 56.81
C LEU A 507 39.43 41.48 57.27
N CYS A 508 40.66 41.69 57.76
CA CYS A 508 41.58 42.83 57.92
C CYS A 508 42.98 42.23 58.23
N SER A 509 44.06 42.94 57.86
CA SER A 509 45.49 42.58 57.97
C SER A 509 46.09 42.72 59.38
N ARG A 510 47.15 41.95 59.72
CA ARG A 510 48.26 42.43 60.58
C ARG A 510 49.54 41.57 60.54
N GLY A 511 50.69 42.26 60.48
CA GLY A 511 52.04 41.70 60.29
C GLY A 511 52.81 41.29 61.55
N LEU A 512 53.95 40.63 61.30
CA LEU A 512 54.87 39.99 62.24
C LEU A 512 55.85 40.98 62.92
N SER A 513 56.23 40.69 64.16
CA SER A 513 57.55 41.08 64.71
C SER A 513 58.07 40.07 65.74
N ARG A 514 59.40 39.91 65.74
CA ARG A 514 60.24 38.95 66.49
C ARG A 514 60.73 39.52 67.84
N PRO A 515 61.31 38.69 68.74
CA PRO A 515 61.23 38.81 70.20
C PRO A 515 62.41 39.55 70.85
N ARG A 516 62.27 39.91 72.12
CA ARG A 516 63.41 40.24 72.99
C ARG A 516 63.29 39.60 74.37
N SER A 517 64.33 38.86 74.69
CA SER A 517 64.65 38.14 75.92
C SER A 517 64.79 39.08 77.12
N ARG A 518 64.25 38.67 78.27
CA ARG A 518 64.72 39.11 79.59
C ARG A 518 65.26 37.91 80.37
N SER A 519 66.49 38.11 80.80
CA SER A 519 67.35 37.32 81.66
C SER A 519 66.67 36.87 82.96
N SER A 520 66.89 35.61 83.31
CA SER A 520 66.54 34.98 84.57
C SER A 520 67.33 35.59 85.74
N SER A 521 66.63 36.17 86.72
CA SER A 521 67.12 36.25 88.10
C SER A 521 66.69 34.99 88.84
N LYS A 522 67.67 34.23 89.37
CA LYS A 522 67.45 33.03 90.18
C LYS A 522 67.05 33.38 91.61
N PRO A 523 66.08 32.69 92.23
CA PRO A 523 65.84 32.73 93.66
C PRO A 523 66.76 31.75 94.43
N PRO A 524 67.05 31.99 95.72
CA PRO A 524 67.91 31.13 96.52
C PRO A 524 67.15 29.86 96.92
N GLY A 525 67.71 28.68 96.62
CA GLY A 525 67.14 27.37 97.02
C GLY A 525 67.15 26.28 95.95
N GLU A 526 67.60 26.58 94.73
CA GLU A 526 67.60 25.59 93.64
C GLU A 526 68.91 24.77 93.64
N VAL A 527 68.82 23.47 93.96
CA VAL A 527 69.94 22.53 93.87
C VAL A 527 70.42 22.46 92.43
N ILE A 528 71.62 22.94 92.17
CA ILE A 528 72.17 22.96 90.82
C ILE A 528 72.61 21.52 90.48
N PRO A 529 72.23 20.95 89.33
CA PRO A 529 72.70 19.63 88.91
C PRO A 529 74.23 19.56 89.01
N GLY A 530 74.69 18.79 89.99
CA GLY A 530 76.10 18.54 90.30
C GLY A 530 76.75 19.38 91.41
N GLU A 531 75.99 20.04 92.29
CA GLU A 531 76.50 20.60 93.56
C GLU A 531 76.97 19.51 94.56
N GLY A 532 76.51 18.26 94.43
CA GLY A 532 76.97 17.12 95.24
C GLY A 532 78.28 16.47 94.77
N PHE A 533 78.94 16.98 93.73
CA PHE A 533 80.20 16.39 93.24
C PHE A 533 81.41 17.17 93.72
N LYS A 534 82.26 16.50 94.50
CA LYS A 534 83.44 17.07 95.18
C LYS A 534 84.35 17.92 94.27
N ASN A 535 84.54 17.52 92.99
CA ASN A 535 85.41 18.21 92.02
C ASN A 535 84.71 18.42 90.66
N ARG A 536 85.04 19.53 89.97
CA ARG A 536 84.47 19.90 88.65
C ARG A 536 84.62 18.79 87.59
N ALA A 537 85.73 18.05 87.58
CA ALA A 537 85.95 16.95 86.64
C ALA A 537 84.93 15.80 86.80
N ARG A 538 84.52 15.48 88.05
CA ARG A 538 83.49 14.46 88.31
C ARG A 538 82.11 14.94 87.89
N LYS A 539 81.80 16.23 88.09
CA LYS A 539 80.56 16.86 87.62
C LYS A 539 80.40 16.76 86.09
N VAL A 540 81.46 17.05 85.33
CA VAL A 540 81.43 16.94 83.87
C VAL A 540 81.26 15.48 83.42
N LYS A 541 81.93 14.53 84.08
CA LYS A 541 81.72 13.08 83.81
C LYS A 541 80.27 12.66 84.10
N ALA A 542 79.67 13.11 85.20
CA ALA A 542 78.28 12.80 85.55
C ALA A 542 77.28 13.36 84.53
N LEU A 543 77.46 14.61 84.09
CA LEU A 543 76.62 15.20 83.04
C LEU A 543 76.77 14.47 81.70
N LYS A 544 77.98 13.99 81.37
CA LYS A 544 78.21 13.18 80.16
C LYS A 544 77.55 11.81 80.25
N LEU A 545 77.53 11.19 81.44
CA LEU A 545 76.81 9.94 81.70
C LEU A 545 75.29 10.14 81.59
N ALA A 546 74.74 11.21 82.17
CA ALA A 546 73.33 11.56 82.04
C ALA A 546 72.91 11.80 80.58
N ARG A 547 73.72 12.55 79.81
CA ARG A 547 73.47 12.71 78.36
C ARG A 547 73.55 11.38 77.60
N ASN A 548 74.43 10.47 78.03
CA ASN A 548 74.54 9.15 77.42
C ASN A 548 73.36 8.23 77.79
N SER A 549 72.81 8.32 79.00
CA SER A 549 71.64 7.51 79.39
C SER A 549 70.39 7.90 78.59
N SER A 550 70.20 9.19 78.29
CA SER A 550 69.06 9.66 77.49
C SER A 550 69.15 9.27 76.00
N LYS A 551 70.29 8.78 75.49
CA LYS A 551 70.46 8.42 74.06
C LYS A 551 69.48 7.38 73.57
N LYS A 552 69.12 6.38 74.39
CA LYS A 552 68.14 5.34 73.99
C LYS A 552 66.75 5.93 73.81
N SER A 553 66.34 6.80 74.72
CA SER A 553 65.05 7.50 74.67
C SER A 553 64.98 8.43 73.47
N ASN A 554 66.04 9.21 73.24
CA ASN A 554 66.14 10.12 72.10
C ASN A 554 66.18 9.37 70.76
N LYS A 555 66.81 8.18 70.70
CA LYS A 555 66.77 7.32 69.49
C LYS A 555 65.35 6.84 69.16
N GLN A 556 64.49 6.70 70.17
CA GLN A 556 63.07 6.38 70.01
C GLN A 556 62.19 7.65 69.83
N SER A 557 62.80 8.83 69.72
CA SER A 557 62.11 10.12 69.60
C SER A 557 61.07 10.40 70.70
N ARG A 558 61.29 9.87 71.90
CA ARG A 558 60.43 10.15 73.05
C ARG A 558 60.62 11.60 73.50
N VAL A 559 59.53 12.25 73.93
CA VAL A 559 59.54 13.68 74.29
C VAL A 559 60.36 13.94 75.57
N GLY A 560 60.44 12.94 76.47
CA GLY A 560 61.24 13.00 77.68
C GLY A 560 61.25 11.66 78.44
N GLU A 561 61.83 11.63 79.63
CA GLU A 561 61.89 10.41 80.46
C GLU A 561 60.50 9.99 80.97
N ALA A 562 59.56 10.94 81.09
CA ALA A 562 58.18 10.68 81.49
C ALA A 562 57.29 10.13 80.36
N ASP A 563 57.77 10.08 79.12
CA ASP A 563 57.00 9.61 77.97
C ASP A 563 57.05 8.07 77.86
N GLY A 564 56.06 7.43 78.51
CA GLY A 564 55.87 5.98 78.57
C GLY A 564 54.77 5.42 77.66
N VAL A 565 54.26 6.19 76.68
CA VAL A 565 53.10 5.79 75.88
C VAL A 565 53.42 4.60 74.96
N ILE A 566 52.58 3.56 75.00
CA ILE A 566 52.67 2.40 74.10
C ILE A 566 51.59 2.54 73.01
N ALA A 567 52.01 2.69 71.76
CA ALA A 567 51.08 2.79 70.63
C ALA A 567 50.40 1.43 70.35
N ASN A 568 49.08 1.44 70.15
CA ASN A 568 48.36 0.25 69.70
C ASN A 568 48.53 0.04 68.20
N LEU A 569 49.56 -0.72 67.83
CA LEU A 569 49.93 -0.97 66.42
C LEU A 569 48.90 -1.83 65.65
N LYS A 570 48.04 -2.58 66.36
CA LYS A 570 47.03 -3.46 65.74
C LYS A 570 45.68 -3.30 66.43
N PRO A 571 44.97 -2.18 66.20
CA PRO A 571 43.66 -1.96 66.81
C PRO A 571 42.64 -2.99 66.32
N LYS A 572 41.98 -3.67 67.28
CA LYS A 572 41.06 -4.79 67.02
C LYS A 572 39.96 -4.46 66.00
N HIS A 573 39.44 -3.23 65.98
CA HIS A 573 38.37 -2.82 65.06
C HIS A 573 38.81 -2.72 63.58
N LEU A 574 40.12 -2.69 63.29
CA LEU A 574 40.65 -2.76 61.92
C LEU A 574 40.95 -4.19 61.47
N PHE A 575 41.32 -5.06 62.41
CA PHE A 575 41.83 -6.41 62.10
C PHE A 575 40.87 -7.54 62.48
N SER A 576 39.72 -7.24 63.07
CA SER A 576 38.73 -8.22 63.50
C SER A 576 37.35 -7.94 62.90
N GLY A 577 36.72 -8.99 62.34
CA GLY A 577 35.42 -8.93 61.66
C GLY A 577 35.51 -8.90 60.13
N LYS A 578 34.48 -9.41 59.44
CA LYS A 578 34.29 -9.27 57.98
C LYS A 578 33.10 -8.36 57.71
N ARG A 579 33.17 -7.53 56.66
CA ARG A 579 32.05 -6.67 56.26
C ARG A 579 30.90 -7.54 55.71
N SER A 580 29.71 -7.42 56.29
CA SER A 580 28.50 -8.06 55.78
C SER A 580 27.76 -7.14 54.80
N ASN A 581 26.74 -7.67 54.09
CA ASN A 581 25.88 -6.93 53.16
C ASN A 581 24.98 -5.86 53.85
N GLY A 582 25.27 -5.49 55.09
CA GLY A 582 24.53 -4.51 55.88
C GLY A 582 25.36 -3.28 56.25
N LYS A 583 25.06 -2.69 57.42
CA LYS A 583 25.75 -1.50 57.92
C LYS A 583 27.24 -1.79 58.15
N ALA A 584 28.09 -0.89 57.67
CA ALA A 584 29.53 -0.98 57.85
C ALA A 584 29.96 -0.32 59.16
N ASN A 585 30.99 -0.90 59.80
CA ASN A 585 31.56 -0.40 61.06
C ASN A 585 32.40 0.88 60.89
N ARG A 586 32.64 1.31 59.65
CA ARG A 586 33.32 2.54 59.28
C ARG A 586 32.57 3.18 58.12
N ARG A 587 32.50 4.51 58.12
CA ARG A 587 31.83 5.29 57.08
C ARG A 587 32.54 5.14 55.73
#